data_AF-A0A1M4M649-F1
#
_entry.id   AF-A0A1M4M649-F1
#
_cell.length_a   1.000
_cell.length_b   1.000
_cell.length_c   1.000
_cell.angle_alpha   90.00
_cell.angle_beta   90.00
_cell.angle_gamma   90.00
#
_symmetry.space_group_name_H-M   'P 1'
#
loop_
_entity.id
_entity.type
_entity.pdbx_description
1 polymer ?
#
loop_
_entity_poly.entity_id
_entity_poly.type
_entity_poly.pdbx_seq_one_letter_code
_entity_poly.pdbx_strand_id
1 'polypeptide(L)'
;MNNKRLLNTKALVGASLLTAISIVLTRVFSIMVPLGGLPALRIEFGPIPLIISGILYGPFWGGLAGIIADLIGVMINPMGAFFPGFTISSMLWGAIPGVLNLLVKRNKLRINYNIINGAVLTMIATGIVFVLFDNKVIAVKDGAYFIYDKPMSIIYPILYILVVGFFIAIPFFMTRKKETRDNVYSIDKIAFMISVSYIVISLGLNTLWLSIMFNKGVIAFLPGRILAAIVMIPLHTTIIYTLSKSFKYIKAR
;
A
#
# COMPACT_ATOMS: atom_id res chain seq x y z
N MET A 1 -27.79 -20.52 -6.76
CA MET A 1 -26.62 -20.67 -7.67
C MET A 1 -25.53 -21.46 -6.95
N ASN A 2 -24.96 -22.44 -7.64
CA ASN A 2 -24.32 -23.67 -7.10
C ASN A 2 -23.18 -23.45 -6.08
N ASN A 3 -23.36 -23.95 -4.86
CA ASN A 3 -22.54 -23.71 -3.66
C ASN A 3 -21.42 -24.76 -3.44
N LYS A 4 -20.83 -25.32 -4.51
CA LYS A 4 -19.91 -26.48 -4.42
C LYS A 4 -18.44 -26.24 -4.83
N ARG A 5 -17.94 -25.00 -4.91
CA ARG A 5 -16.51 -24.74 -5.29
C ARG A 5 -15.83 -23.59 -4.54
N LEU A 6 -16.14 -23.37 -3.25
CA LEU A 6 -15.38 -22.40 -2.43
C LEU A 6 -14.01 -22.95 -1.99
N LEU A 7 -13.87 -24.28 -1.92
CA LEU A 7 -12.64 -24.97 -1.49
C LEU A 7 -12.00 -25.70 -2.68
N ASN A 8 -11.13 -25.02 -3.42
CA ASN A 8 -10.28 -25.63 -4.44
C ASN A 8 -8.92 -25.93 -3.81
N THR A 9 -8.47 -27.18 -3.82
CA THR A 9 -7.17 -27.59 -3.27
C THR A 9 -6.01 -26.79 -3.86
N LYS A 10 -6.08 -26.45 -5.16
CA LYS A 10 -5.08 -25.58 -5.80
C LYS A 10 -5.06 -24.16 -5.22
N ALA A 11 -6.23 -23.61 -4.89
CA ALA A 11 -6.34 -22.28 -4.30
C ALA A 11 -5.82 -22.27 -2.86
N LEU A 12 -6.13 -23.31 -2.09
CA LEU A 12 -5.60 -23.50 -0.74
C LEU A 12 -4.07 -23.57 -0.74
N VAL A 13 -3.48 -24.46 -1.55
CA VAL A 13 -2.02 -24.64 -1.63
C VAL A 13 -1.33 -23.35 -2.09
N GLY A 14 -1.88 -22.69 -3.12
CA GLY A 14 -1.34 -21.44 -3.62
C GLY A 14 -1.42 -20.30 -2.59
N ALA A 15 -2.55 -20.17 -1.90
CA ALA A 15 -2.70 -19.18 -0.83
C ALA A 15 -1.73 -19.45 0.34
N SER A 16 -1.55 -20.71 0.74
CA SER A 16 -0.59 -21.10 1.79
C SER A 16 0.85 -20.76 1.42
N LEU A 17 1.25 -21.03 0.16
CA LEU A 17 2.59 -20.67 -0.32
C LEU A 17 2.81 -19.16 -0.29
N LEU A 18 1.85 -18.37 -0.78
CA LEU A 18 1.92 -16.91 -0.75
C LEU A 18 1.92 -16.37 0.69
N THR A 19 1.18 -17.02 1.59
CA THR A 19 1.18 -16.70 3.03
C THR A 19 2.57 -16.91 3.63
N ALA A 20 3.21 -18.06 3.35
CA ALA A 20 4.58 -18.33 3.81
C ALA A 20 5.58 -17.29 3.28
N ILE A 21 5.48 -16.94 1.99
CA ILE A 21 6.33 -15.89 1.39
C ILE A 21 6.06 -14.53 2.07
N SER A 22 4.79 -14.20 2.35
CA SER A 22 4.42 -12.96 3.06
C SER A 22 5.08 -12.88 4.44
N ILE A 23 5.06 -13.97 5.20
CA ILE A 23 5.71 -14.05 6.52
C ILE A 23 7.21 -13.79 6.37
N VAL A 24 7.89 -14.48 5.46
CA VAL A 24 9.34 -14.31 5.24
C VAL A 24 9.66 -12.87 4.82
N LEU A 25 8.93 -12.31 3.85
CA LEU A 25 9.16 -10.94 3.37
C LEU A 25 8.93 -9.89 4.46
N THR A 26 7.92 -10.10 5.31
CA THR A 26 7.64 -9.20 6.43
C THR A 26 8.74 -9.25 7.48
N ARG A 27 9.36 -10.41 7.72
CA ARG A 27 10.37 -10.56 8.77
C ARG A 27 11.78 -10.21 8.33
N VAL A 28 12.14 -10.49 7.09
CA VAL A 28 13.50 -10.28 6.58
C VAL A 28 13.69 -8.89 5.98
N PHE A 29 12.67 -8.34 5.30
CA PHE A 29 12.79 -7.09 4.53
C PHE A 29 11.97 -5.92 5.10
N SER A 30 11.41 -6.04 6.31
CA SER A 30 10.72 -4.92 6.96
C SER A 30 11.72 -3.98 7.61
N ILE A 31 11.85 -2.77 7.07
CA ILE A 31 12.66 -1.70 7.64
C ILE A 31 11.73 -0.66 8.27
N MET A 32 11.94 -0.37 9.55
CA MET A 32 11.22 0.68 10.27
C MET A 32 12.15 1.86 10.49
N VAL A 33 11.78 3.00 9.93
CA VAL A 33 12.49 4.27 10.14
C VAL A 33 11.68 5.08 11.16
N PRO A 34 12.20 5.30 12.37
CA PRO A 34 11.53 6.14 13.34
C PRO A 34 11.56 7.60 12.85
N LEU A 35 10.40 8.26 12.87
CA LEU A 35 10.27 9.69 12.61
C LEU A 35 9.78 10.35 13.90
N GLY A 36 10.57 11.28 14.45
CA GLY A 36 10.21 11.99 15.68
C GLY A 36 10.04 11.08 16.91
N GLY A 37 10.81 9.99 17.00
CA GLY A 37 10.70 9.00 18.08
C GLY A 37 9.49 8.07 17.99
N LEU A 38 8.70 8.14 16.91
CA LEU A 38 7.56 7.28 16.65
C LEU A 38 7.82 6.34 15.47
N PRO A 39 7.27 5.11 15.49
CA PRO A 39 7.38 4.14 14.41
C PRO A 39 6.45 4.51 13.23
N ALA A 40 6.65 5.68 12.63
CA ALA A 40 5.72 6.24 11.64
C ALA A 40 6.01 5.80 10.19
N LEU A 41 7.27 5.51 9.84
CA LEU A 41 7.65 5.04 8.51
C LEU A 41 8.03 3.56 8.57
N ARG A 42 7.11 2.68 8.17
CA ARG A 42 7.39 1.24 7.97
C ARG A 42 7.36 0.93 6.48
N ILE A 43 8.47 0.42 5.98
CA ILE A 43 8.62 -0.11 4.63
C ILE A 43 8.44 -1.61 4.70
N GLU A 44 7.35 -2.12 4.11
CA GLU A 44 7.01 -3.55 4.16
C GLU A 44 6.67 -4.13 2.79
N PHE A 45 7.26 -5.30 2.51
CA PHE A 45 7.00 -6.09 1.30
C PHE A 45 6.01 -7.24 1.55
N GLY A 46 5.67 -7.49 2.82
CA GLY A 46 4.69 -8.47 3.27
C GLY A 46 3.32 -8.41 2.60
N PRO A 47 2.76 -7.21 2.31
CA PRO A 47 1.48 -7.09 1.63
C PRO A 47 1.48 -7.63 0.19
N ILE A 48 2.63 -7.70 -0.48
CA ILE A 48 2.71 -8.05 -1.91
C ILE A 48 2.13 -9.45 -2.18
N PRO A 49 2.60 -10.54 -1.51
CA PRO A 49 2.00 -11.87 -1.71
C PRO A 49 0.52 -11.95 -1.31
N LEU A 50 0.08 -11.18 -0.31
CA LEU A 50 -1.33 -11.16 0.13
C LEU A 50 -2.23 -10.55 -0.94
N ILE A 51 -1.81 -9.42 -1.51
CA ILE A 51 -2.50 -8.76 -2.63
C ILE A 51 -2.58 -9.73 -3.82
N ILE A 52 -1.49 -10.42 -4.13
CA ILE A 52 -1.45 -11.42 -5.21
C ILE A 52 -2.43 -12.57 -4.93
N SER A 53 -2.47 -13.07 -3.70
CA SER A 53 -3.41 -14.13 -3.28
C SER A 53 -4.86 -13.69 -3.50
N GLY A 54 -5.19 -12.46 -3.12
CA GLY A 54 -6.50 -11.86 -3.37
C GLY A 54 -6.85 -11.74 -4.86
N ILE A 55 -5.90 -11.29 -5.68
CA ILE A 55 -6.09 -11.12 -7.13
C ILE A 55 -6.27 -12.47 -7.85
N LEU A 56 -5.52 -13.50 -7.43
CA LEU A 56 -5.51 -14.81 -8.07
C LEU A 56 -6.65 -15.72 -7.61
N TYR A 57 -6.82 -15.86 -6.29
CA TYR A 57 -7.72 -16.84 -5.67
C TYR A 57 -9.00 -16.21 -5.15
N GLY A 58 -9.09 -14.88 -5.09
CA GLY A 58 -10.27 -14.13 -4.69
C GLY A 58 -10.19 -13.61 -3.24
N PRO A 59 -11.18 -12.78 -2.84
CA PRO A 59 -11.12 -12.02 -1.59
C PRO A 59 -11.10 -12.90 -0.33
N PHE A 60 -11.81 -14.03 -0.36
CA PHE A 60 -11.85 -14.96 0.78
C PHE A 60 -10.48 -15.58 1.07
N TRP A 61 -9.81 -16.11 0.05
CA TRP A 61 -8.48 -16.72 0.18
C TRP A 61 -7.39 -15.68 0.48
N GLY A 62 -7.47 -14.49 -0.12
CA GLY A 62 -6.58 -13.39 0.22
C GLY A 62 -6.75 -12.92 1.67
N GLY A 63 -7.99 -12.80 2.14
CA GLY A 63 -8.29 -12.41 3.52
C GLY A 63 -7.78 -13.42 4.54
N LEU A 64 -8.07 -14.70 4.34
CA LEU A 64 -7.56 -15.78 5.20
C LEU A 64 -6.03 -15.82 5.23
N ALA A 65 -5.37 -15.67 4.08
CA ALA A 65 -3.92 -15.58 4.00
C ALA A 65 -3.38 -14.42 4.86
N GLY A 66 -4.05 -13.27 4.87
CA GLY A 66 -3.65 -12.12 5.68
C GLY A 66 -3.78 -12.38 7.19
N ILE A 67 -4.88 -12.97 7.64
CA ILE A 67 -5.08 -13.35 9.05
C ILE A 67 -3.98 -14.31 9.49
N ILE A 68 -3.75 -15.37 8.71
CA ILE A 68 -2.77 -16.40 9.03
C ILE A 68 -1.35 -15.82 9.03
N ALA A 69 -1.01 -14.99 8.04
CA ALA A 69 0.30 -14.34 7.95
C ALA A 69 0.61 -13.49 9.18
N ASP A 70 -0.38 -12.74 9.68
CA ASP A 70 -0.19 -11.89 10.85
C ASP A 70 -0.08 -12.71 12.13
N LEU A 71 -1.02 -13.62 12.39
CA LEU A 71 -1.00 -14.45 13.60
C LEU A 71 0.27 -15.30 13.70
N ILE A 72 0.60 -16.06 12.64
CA ILE A 72 1.82 -16.87 12.62
C ILE A 72 3.06 -15.97 12.66
N GLY A 73 3.03 -14.87 11.92
CA GLY A 73 4.14 -13.93 11.90
C GLY A 73 4.47 -13.42 13.31
N VAL A 74 3.44 -13.03 14.08
CA VAL A 74 3.58 -12.53 15.45
C VAL A 74 4.12 -13.62 16.37
N MET A 75 3.67 -14.87 16.20
CA MET A 75 4.19 -16.01 16.97
C MET A 75 5.68 -16.30 16.69
N ILE A 76 6.16 -16.06 15.47
CA ILE A 76 7.56 -16.29 15.11
C ILE A 76 8.46 -15.16 15.60
N ASN A 77 8.08 -13.91 15.34
CA ASN A 77 8.87 -12.75 15.73
C ASN A 77 7.96 -11.54 15.99
N PRO A 78 7.59 -11.27 17.25
CA PRO A 78 6.75 -10.12 17.60
C PRO A 78 7.56 -8.82 17.43
N MET A 79 7.52 -8.25 16.24
CA MET A 79 8.08 -6.92 15.95
C MET A 79 7.11 -5.82 16.42
N GLY A 80 7.04 -5.64 17.73
CA GLY A 80 6.15 -4.69 18.42
C GLY A 80 5.03 -5.38 19.20
N ALA A 81 4.17 -4.58 19.84
CA ALA A 81 3.02 -5.08 20.57
C ALA A 81 1.97 -5.65 19.60
N PHE A 82 1.47 -6.85 19.90
CA PHE A 82 0.35 -7.43 19.17
C PHE A 82 -0.90 -6.58 19.39
N PHE A 83 -1.55 -6.18 18.29
CA PHE A 83 -2.81 -5.48 18.34
C PHE A 83 -3.76 -6.11 17.31
N PRO A 84 -4.94 -6.60 17.73
CA PRO A 84 -5.89 -7.27 16.83
C PRO A 84 -6.31 -6.44 15.62
N GLY A 85 -6.27 -5.10 15.72
CA GLY A 85 -6.55 -4.22 14.59
C GLY A 85 -5.56 -4.41 13.43
N PHE A 86 -4.29 -4.74 13.69
CA PHE A 86 -3.32 -5.01 12.62
C PHE A 86 -3.60 -6.34 11.91
N THR A 87 -4.20 -7.32 12.57
CA THR A 87 -4.71 -8.55 11.93
C THR A 87 -5.88 -8.25 10.99
N ILE A 88 -6.74 -7.29 11.34
CA ILE A 88 -7.81 -6.82 10.44
C ILE A 88 -7.20 -6.11 9.23
N SER A 89 -6.19 -5.27 9.46
CA SER A 89 -5.44 -4.61 8.37
C SER A 89 -4.77 -5.63 7.42
N SER A 90 -4.13 -6.68 7.95
CA SER A 90 -3.50 -7.73 7.14
C SER A 90 -4.52 -8.54 6.35
N MET A 91 -5.68 -8.86 6.92
CA MET A 91 -6.81 -9.47 6.22
C MET A 91 -7.23 -8.60 5.02
N LEU A 92 -7.39 -7.30 5.24
CA LEU A 92 -7.85 -6.37 4.20
C LEU A 92 -6.83 -6.21 3.07
N TRP A 93 -5.53 -6.35 3.36
CA TRP A 93 -4.48 -6.33 2.32
C TRP A 93 -4.69 -7.41 1.26
N GLY A 94 -5.26 -8.56 1.61
CA GLY A 94 -5.64 -9.60 0.65
C GLY A 94 -7.09 -9.48 0.16
N ALA A 95 -8.03 -9.07 1.03
CA ALA A 95 -9.45 -9.06 0.68
C ALA A 95 -9.82 -7.91 -0.28
N ILE A 96 -9.40 -6.67 -0.01
CA ILE A 96 -9.73 -5.49 -0.83
C ILE A 96 -9.32 -5.66 -2.30
N PRO A 97 -8.06 -5.97 -2.64
CA PRO A 97 -7.68 -6.14 -4.04
C PRO A 97 -8.39 -7.33 -4.70
N GLY A 98 -8.73 -8.37 -3.93
CA GLY A 98 -9.55 -9.47 -4.41
C GLY A 98 -10.96 -9.04 -4.81
N VAL A 99 -11.64 -8.23 -3.99
CA VAL A 99 -12.96 -7.66 -4.30
C VAL A 99 -12.86 -6.73 -5.51
N LEU A 100 -11.89 -5.81 -5.53
CA LEU A 100 -11.71 -4.87 -6.64
C LEU A 100 -11.45 -5.59 -7.97
N ASN A 101 -10.63 -6.64 -7.98
CA ASN A 101 -10.40 -7.46 -9.16
C ASN A 101 -11.68 -8.16 -9.66
N LEU A 102 -12.56 -8.62 -8.75
CA LEU A 102 -13.85 -9.19 -9.12
C LEU A 102 -14.79 -8.13 -9.72
N LEU A 103 -14.83 -6.92 -9.14
CA LEU A 103 -15.61 -5.80 -9.65
C LEU A 103 -15.13 -5.36 -11.04
N VAL A 104 -13.81 -5.24 -11.24
CA VAL A 104 -13.19 -4.88 -12.52
C VAL A 104 -13.41 -5.97 -13.59
N LYS A 105 -13.48 -7.25 -13.21
CA LYS A 105 -13.81 -8.35 -14.14
C LYS A 105 -15.29 -8.38 -14.50
N ARG A 106 -16.18 -8.16 -13.52
CA ARG A 106 -17.64 -8.20 -13.72
C ARG A 106 -18.15 -6.99 -14.49
N ASN A 107 -17.55 -5.84 -14.24
CA ASN A 107 -18.04 -4.57 -14.73
C ASN A 107 -17.06 -4.09 -15.80
N LYS A 108 -17.50 -3.92 -17.06
CA LYS A 108 -16.74 -3.25 -18.14
C LYS A 108 -16.62 -1.74 -17.84
N LEU A 109 -16.20 -1.38 -16.64
CA LEU A 109 -16.05 0.01 -16.21
C LEU A 109 -15.03 0.66 -17.16
N ARG A 110 -15.54 1.52 -18.05
CA ARG A 110 -14.77 2.45 -18.89
C ARG A 110 -14.17 3.58 -18.06
N ILE A 111 -13.86 3.31 -16.79
CA ILE A 111 -13.23 4.27 -15.91
C ILE A 111 -11.76 4.37 -16.32
N ASN A 112 -11.28 5.59 -16.51
CA ASN A 112 -9.87 5.84 -16.76
C ASN A 112 -9.13 5.77 -15.41
N TYR A 113 -8.66 4.58 -15.05
CA TYR A 113 -7.94 4.30 -13.79
C TYR A 113 -6.73 5.24 -13.59
N ASN A 114 -6.19 5.79 -14.68
CA ASN A 114 -5.06 6.72 -14.69
C ASN A 114 -5.40 8.05 -14.04
N ILE A 115 -6.61 8.56 -14.32
CA ILE A 115 -7.10 9.81 -13.74
C ILE A 115 -7.34 9.61 -12.24
N ILE A 116 -7.91 8.46 -11.85
CA ILE A 116 -8.16 8.16 -10.44
C ILE A 116 -6.84 8.00 -9.69
N ASN A 117 -5.88 7.25 -10.24
CA ASN A 117 -4.57 7.09 -9.61
C ASN A 117 -3.83 8.43 -9.48
N GLY A 118 -3.90 9.27 -10.53
CA GLY A 118 -3.36 10.63 -10.49
C GLY A 118 -4.04 11.50 -9.43
N ALA A 119 -5.37 11.47 -9.35
CA ALA A 119 -6.16 12.20 -8.35
C ALA A 119 -5.85 11.74 -6.92
N VAL A 120 -5.76 10.42 -6.71
CA VAL A 120 -5.38 9.84 -5.43
C VAL A 120 -3.97 10.26 -5.02
N LEU A 121 -3.00 10.16 -5.93
CA LEU A 121 -1.61 10.49 -5.60
C LEU A 121 -1.44 11.99 -5.34
N THR A 122 -2.14 12.85 -6.07
CA THR A 122 -2.14 14.31 -5.85
C THR A 122 -2.84 14.69 -4.55
N MET A 123 -3.96 14.04 -4.20
CA MET A 123 -4.60 14.18 -2.89
C MET A 123 -3.64 13.78 -1.74
N ILE A 124 -2.92 12.68 -1.92
CA ILE A 124 -1.94 12.21 -0.95
C ILE A 124 -0.78 13.21 -0.83
N ALA A 125 -0.23 13.70 -1.95
CA ALA A 125 0.86 14.68 -1.97
C ALA A 125 0.47 16.03 -1.34
N THR A 126 -0.73 16.54 -1.66
CA THR A 126 -1.28 17.77 -1.05
C THR A 126 -1.54 17.60 0.45
N GLY A 127 -1.96 16.41 0.88
CA GLY A 127 -2.07 16.05 2.29
C GLY A 127 -0.77 16.21 3.07
N ILE A 128 0.39 15.85 2.49
CA ILE A 128 1.67 16.11 3.19
C ILE A 128 1.91 17.61 3.32
N VAL A 129 1.69 18.38 2.25
CA VAL A 129 1.94 19.83 2.26
C VAL A 129 1.14 20.49 3.38
N PHE A 130 -0.15 20.19 3.49
CA PHE A 130 -1.01 20.70 4.55
C PHE A 130 -0.51 20.33 5.95
N VAL A 131 -0.13 19.06 6.16
CA VAL A 131 0.37 18.57 7.45
C VAL A 131 1.73 19.18 7.84
N LEU A 132 2.59 19.47 6.86
CA LEU A 132 3.88 20.13 7.09
C LEU A 132 3.70 21.60 7.52
N PHE A 133 2.70 22.30 6.97
CA PHE A 133 2.35 23.65 7.38
C PHE A 133 1.71 23.71 8.78
N ASP A 134 0.82 22.77 9.10
CA ASP A 134 0.08 22.76 10.37
C ASP A 134 0.98 22.41 11.58
N ASN A 135 1.93 21.48 11.41
CA ASN A 135 2.84 21.08 12.49
C ASN A 135 3.98 22.09 12.76
N LYS A 136 3.95 23.30 12.18
CA LYS A 136 5.03 24.30 12.26
C LYS A 136 6.42 23.78 11.87
N VAL A 137 6.47 22.66 11.14
CA VAL A 137 7.71 22.08 10.59
C VAL A 137 8.19 22.95 9.43
N ILE A 138 7.27 23.61 8.73
CA ILE A 138 7.56 24.66 7.76
C ILE A 138 6.81 25.91 8.23
N ALA A 139 7.48 26.77 8.99
CA ALA A 139 6.96 28.10 9.32
C ALA A 139 7.50 29.10 8.29
N VAL A 140 6.60 29.78 7.58
CA VAL A 140 6.95 30.95 6.77
C VAL A 140 6.96 32.14 7.72
N LYS A 141 8.14 32.52 8.19
CA LYS A 141 8.37 33.82 8.83
C LYS A 141 9.23 34.65 7.88
N ASP A 142 8.74 35.82 7.51
CA ASP A 142 9.47 36.83 6.74
C ASP A 142 10.18 36.30 5.48
N GLY A 143 9.47 35.53 4.66
CA GLY A 143 9.98 35.03 3.37
C GLY A 143 11.04 33.92 3.45
N ALA A 144 11.34 33.42 4.65
CA ALA A 144 12.27 32.31 4.87
C ALA A 144 11.55 31.09 5.48
N TYR A 145 11.96 29.89 5.03
CA TYR A 145 11.45 28.62 5.52
C TYR A 145 12.27 28.17 6.73
N PHE A 146 11.62 28.04 7.89
CA PHE A 146 12.24 27.54 9.12
C PHE A 146 11.72 26.14 9.45
N ILE A 147 12.65 25.22 9.78
CA ILE A 147 12.34 23.92 10.38
C ILE A 147 12.89 23.93 11.80
N TYR A 148 12.01 23.76 12.81
CA TYR A 148 12.40 23.70 14.23
C TYR A 148 13.42 24.80 14.62
N ASP A 149 13.13 26.06 14.26
CA ASP A 149 13.92 27.26 14.60
C ASP A 149 15.32 27.37 13.97
N LYS A 150 15.67 26.56 12.96
CA LYS A 150 16.88 26.75 12.14
C LYS A 150 16.53 27.29 10.75
N PRO A 151 17.22 28.34 10.25
CA PRO A 151 17.01 28.83 8.88
C PRO A 151 17.43 27.75 7.89
N MET A 152 16.52 27.36 7.00
CA MET A 152 16.78 26.29 6.03
C MET A 152 17.38 26.86 4.74
N SER A 153 18.42 26.21 4.23
CA SER A 153 18.88 26.44 2.86
C SER A 153 17.80 25.98 1.87
N ILE A 154 17.62 26.76 0.80
CA ILE A 154 16.60 26.57 -0.25
C ILE A 154 16.67 25.18 -0.92
N ILE A 155 17.78 24.48 -0.75
CA ILE A 155 18.08 23.15 -1.31
C ILE A 155 17.11 22.08 -0.79
N TYR A 156 16.74 22.09 0.50
CA TYR A 156 15.88 21.05 1.08
C TYR A 156 14.43 21.09 0.60
N PRO A 157 13.73 22.24 0.52
CA PRO A 157 12.41 22.31 -0.09
C PRO A 157 12.45 22.02 -1.60
N ILE A 158 13.50 22.44 -2.32
CA ILE A 158 13.68 22.08 -3.73
C ILE A 158 13.89 20.58 -3.90
N LEU A 159 14.73 19.95 -3.08
CA LEU A 159 14.94 18.51 -3.08
C LEU A 159 13.64 17.77 -2.74
N TYR A 160 12.88 18.26 -1.78
CA TYR A 160 11.57 17.70 -1.43
C TYR A 160 10.58 17.79 -2.61
N ILE A 161 10.47 18.95 -3.27
CA ILE A 161 9.65 19.13 -4.46
C ILE A 161 10.14 18.24 -5.62
N LEU A 162 11.45 18.09 -5.80
CA LEU A 162 12.05 17.21 -6.82
C LEU A 162 11.75 15.74 -6.54
N VAL A 163 11.88 15.29 -5.30
CA VAL A 163 11.59 13.92 -4.89
C VAL A 163 10.11 13.63 -5.06
N VAL A 164 9.23 14.50 -4.57
CA VAL A 164 7.77 14.38 -4.76
C VAL A 164 7.40 14.43 -6.24
N GLY A 165 8.00 15.34 -7.01
CA GLY A 165 7.81 15.46 -8.45
C GLY A 165 8.25 14.22 -9.22
N PHE A 166 9.40 13.64 -8.84
CA PHE A 166 9.90 12.37 -9.39
C PHE A 166 8.94 11.21 -9.08
N PHE A 167 8.43 11.14 -7.85
CA PHE A 167 7.45 10.12 -7.46
C PHE A 167 6.08 10.29 -8.11
N ILE A 168 5.66 11.51 -8.46
CA ILE A 168 4.45 11.77 -9.28
C ILE A 168 4.71 11.42 -10.75
N ALA A 169 5.91 11.72 -11.25
CA ALA A 169 6.30 11.46 -12.63
C ALA A 169 6.39 9.96 -12.93
N ILE A 170 6.83 9.11 -11.99
CA ILE A 170 6.96 7.65 -12.20
C ILE A 170 5.62 7.01 -12.60
N PRO A 171 4.52 7.14 -11.83
CA PRO A 171 3.21 6.62 -12.22
C PRO A 171 2.73 7.22 -13.53
N PHE A 172 2.91 8.53 -13.74
CA PHE A 172 2.51 9.19 -14.98
C PHE A 172 3.25 8.63 -16.22
N PHE A 173 4.55 8.36 -16.08
CA PHE A 173 5.38 7.80 -17.15
C PHE A 173 5.07 6.31 -17.37
N MET A 174 4.86 5.54 -16.30
CA MET A 174 4.44 4.15 -16.36
C MET A 174 3.08 3.98 -17.04
N THR A 175 2.17 4.91 -16.79
CA THR A 175 0.81 4.95 -17.33
C THR A 175 0.73 5.47 -18.77
N ARG A 176 1.75 6.22 -19.25
CA ARG A 176 1.81 6.71 -20.64
C ARG A 176 2.03 5.59 -21.65
N LYS A 177 2.55 4.43 -21.23
CA LYS A 177 2.73 3.27 -22.10
C LYS A 177 1.37 2.62 -22.35
N LYS A 178 0.73 3.00 -23.46
CA LYS A 178 -0.52 2.46 -23.99
C LYS A 178 -0.33 1.01 -24.39
N GLU A 179 -0.13 0.12 -23.42
CA GLU A 179 -0.11 -1.32 -23.67
C GLU A 179 -1.54 -1.81 -23.87
N THR A 180 -1.69 -2.65 -24.89
CA THR A 180 -2.90 -3.23 -25.44
C THR A 180 -3.98 -3.57 -24.40
N ARG A 181 -5.17 -3.00 -24.62
CA ARG A 181 -6.38 -3.01 -23.77
C ARG A 181 -6.93 -4.40 -23.37
N ASP A 182 -6.32 -5.49 -23.84
CA ASP A 182 -6.94 -6.82 -23.83
C ASP A 182 -6.37 -7.81 -22.82
N ASN A 183 -5.39 -7.42 -22.00
CA ASN A 183 -5.00 -8.24 -20.84
C ASN A 183 -5.79 -7.88 -19.58
N VAL A 184 -6.31 -8.91 -18.92
CA VAL A 184 -7.09 -8.82 -17.67
C VAL A 184 -6.33 -8.08 -16.55
N TYR A 185 -4.99 -8.05 -16.63
CA TYR A 185 -4.08 -7.45 -15.66
C TYR A 185 -3.24 -6.31 -16.28
N SER A 186 -3.87 -5.19 -16.62
CA SER A 186 -3.13 -3.98 -17.03
C SER A 186 -2.53 -3.28 -15.80
N ILE A 187 -1.41 -2.57 -16.02
CA ILE A 187 -0.69 -1.86 -14.97
C ILE A 187 -1.58 -0.85 -14.24
N ASP A 188 -2.47 -0.18 -14.96
CA ASP A 188 -3.38 0.83 -14.43
C ASP A 188 -4.39 0.25 -13.43
N LYS A 189 -4.89 -0.96 -13.70
CA LYS A 189 -5.83 -1.67 -12.82
C LYS A 189 -5.12 -2.12 -11.54
N ILE A 190 -3.89 -2.63 -11.66
CA ILE A 190 -3.07 -3.04 -10.51
C ILE A 190 -2.76 -1.83 -9.63
N ALA A 191 -2.30 -0.73 -10.24
CA ALA A 191 -2.05 0.53 -9.55
C ALA A 191 -3.27 1.05 -8.80
N PHE A 192 -4.45 0.95 -9.41
CA PHE A 192 -5.71 1.33 -8.76
C PHE A 192 -6.02 0.46 -7.53
N MET A 193 -5.95 -0.88 -7.67
CA MET A 193 -6.21 -1.79 -6.56
C MET A 193 -5.28 -1.54 -5.37
N ILE A 194 -3.99 -1.31 -5.66
CA ILE A 194 -2.97 -1.02 -4.66
C ILE A 194 -3.23 0.33 -4.00
N SER A 195 -3.48 1.39 -4.79
CA SER A 195 -3.72 2.74 -4.27
C SER A 195 -4.92 2.79 -3.32
N VAL A 196 -6.04 2.14 -3.69
CA VAL A 196 -7.22 2.04 -2.82
C VAL A 196 -6.89 1.28 -1.53
N SER A 197 -6.16 0.16 -1.63
CA SER A 197 -5.75 -0.62 -0.46
C SER A 197 -4.86 0.20 0.48
N TYR A 198 -3.91 0.97 -0.05
CA TYR A 198 -3.04 1.85 0.74
C TYR A 198 -3.82 2.96 1.45
N ILE A 199 -4.79 3.59 0.81
CA ILE A 199 -5.61 4.62 1.46
C ILE A 199 -6.41 4.03 2.62
N VAL A 200 -7.13 2.94 2.38
CA VAL A 200 -8.02 2.36 3.38
C VAL A 200 -7.21 1.78 4.54
N ILE A 201 -6.16 1.02 4.24
CA ILE A 201 -5.45 0.23 5.24
C ILE A 201 -4.32 1.04 5.87
N SER A 202 -3.43 1.64 5.06
CA SER A 202 -2.25 2.33 5.60
C SER A 202 -2.60 3.70 6.16
N LEU A 203 -3.30 4.55 5.37
CA LEU A 203 -3.64 5.91 5.80
C LEU A 203 -4.80 5.93 6.79
N GLY A 204 -5.81 5.08 6.61
CA GLY A 204 -6.94 4.94 7.51
C GLY A 204 -6.61 4.07 8.72
N LEU A 205 -6.78 2.75 8.58
CA LEU A 205 -6.80 1.81 9.69
C LEU A 205 -5.50 1.77 10.48
N ASN A 206 -4.35 1.63 9.83
CA ASN A 206 -3.06 1.52 10.52
C ASN A 206 -2.69 2.80 11.28
N THR A 207 -3.06 3.98 10.76
CA THR A 207 -2.87 5.25 11.48
C THR A 207 -3.77 5.32 12.71
N LEU A 208 -5.03 4.86 12.59
CA LEU A 208 -5.96 4.78 13.72
C LEU A 208 -5.46 3.82 14.81
N TRP A 209 -4.97 2.63 14.43
CA TRP A 209 -4.42 1.65 15.36
C TRP A 209 -3.21 2.19 16.10
N LEU A 210 -2.29 2.84 15.41
CA LEU A 210 -1.14 3.50 16.04
C LEU A 210 -1.57 4.61 17.00
N SER A 211 -2.59 5.40 16.62
CA SER A 211 -3.11 6.46 17.48
C SER A 211 -3.65 5.90 18.79
N ILE A 212 -4.39 4.78 18.74
CA ILE A 212 -4.92 4.09 19.92
C ILE A 212 -3.79 3.45 20.75
N MET A 213 -2.86 2.74 20.12
CA MET A 213 -1.80 2.01 20.82
C MET A 213 -0.78 2.92 21.52
N PHE A 214 -0.41 4.02 20.87
CA PHE A 214 0.58 4.95 21.41
C PHE A 214 -0.05 6.13 22.15
N ASN A 215 -1.39 6.18 22.22
CA ASN A 215 -2.16 7.27 22.82
C ASN A 215 -1.72 8.66 22.31
N LYS A 216 -1.41 8.75 21.01
CA LYS A 216 -1.00 9.98 20.33
C LYS A 216 -1.99 10.30 19.22
N GLY A 217 -2.12 11.58 18.88
CA GLY A 217 -3.05 12.01 17.83
C GLY A 217 -2.73 11.39 16.46
N VAL A 218 -3.79 11.08 15.69
CA VAL A 218 -3.72 10.54 14.31
C VAL A 218 -2.77 11.37 13.43
N ILE A 219 -2.80 12.70 13.61
CA ILE A 219 -2.00 13.68 12.87
C ILE A 219 -0.49 13.42 13.02
N ALA A 220 -0.04 12.84 14.13
CA ALA A 220 1.38 12.57 14.38
C ALA A 220 1.94 11.44 13.50
N PHE A 221 1.13 10.46 13.13
CA PHE A 221 1.56 9.29 12.35
C PHE A 221 1.31 9.45 10.85
N LEU A 222 0.31 10.25 10.50
CA LEU A 222 -0.14 10.47 9.14
C LEU A 222 0.97 10.92 8.16
N PRO A 223 1.88 11.88 8.49
CA PRO A 223 2.92 12.28 7.54
C PRO A 223 3.90 11.14 7.21
N GLY A 224 4.28 10.32 8.19
CA GLY A 224 5.11 9.13 7.94
C GLY A 224 4.42 8.11 7.04
N ARG A 225 3.11 7.90 7.24
CA ARG A 225 2.31 6.98 6.42
C ARG A 225 2.14 7.48 4.99
N ILE A 226 1.99 8.79 4.80
CA ILE A 226 1.90 9.35 3.47
C ILE A 226 3.25 9.21 2.72
N LEU A 227 4.37 9.51 3.38
CA LEU A 227 5.70 9.32 2.80
C LEU A 227 5.90 7.85 2.37
N ALA A 228 5.53 6.89 3.22
CA ALA A 228 5.54 5.48 2.86
C ALA A 228 4.65 5.19 1.65
N ALA A 229 3.41 5.72 1.61
CA ALA A 229 2.47 5.45 0.52
C ALA A 229 2.99 5.96 -0.84
N ILE A 230 3.61 7.14 -0.88
CA ILE A 230 4.17 7.72 -2.12
C ILE A 230 5.25 6.83 -2.71
N VAL A 231 6.10 6.24 -1.87
CA VAL A 231 7.18 5.35 -2.32
C VAL A 231 6.65 3.95 -2.62
N MET A 232 5.80 3.42 -1.76
CA MET A 232 5.36 2.03 -1.82
C MET A 232 4.32 1.77 -2.90
N ILE A 233 3.41 2.71 -3.19
CA ILE A 233 2.38 2.50 -4.21
C ILE A 233 3.01 2.22 -5.59
N PRO A 234 3.93 3.04 -6.12
CA PRO A 234 4.60 2.76 -7.39
C PRO A 234 5.42 1.46 -7.34
N LEU A 235 6.14 1.23 -6.23
CA LEU A 235 7.00 0.07 -6.06
C LEU A 235 6.21 -1.25 -6.00
N HIS A 236 5.13 -1.30 -5.21
CA HIS A 236 4.25 -2.48 -5.16
C HIS A 236 3.57 -2.69 -6.51
N THR A 237 3.20 -1.61 -7.21
CA THR A 237 2.62 -1.68 -8.55
C THR A 237 3.58 -2.30 -9.56
N THR A 238 4.83 -1.84 -9.63
CA THR A 238 5.83 -2.40 -10.57
C THR A 238 6.10 -3.87 -10.29
N ILE A 239 6.29 -4.24 -9.02
CA ILE A 239 6.55 -5.62 -8.60
C ILE A 239 5.36 -6.51 -8.97
N ILE A 240 4.15 -6.14 -8.56
CA ILE A 240 2.95 -6.96 -8.82
C ILE A 240 2.66 -7.04 -10.31
N TYR A 241 2.83 -5.94 -11.07
CA TYR A 241 2.67 -5.97 -12.53
C TYR A 241 3.69 -6.92 -13.18
N THR A 242 4.95 -6.90 -12.75
CA THR A 242 5.99 -7.79 -13.27
C THR A 242 5.65 -9.26 -12.97
N LEU A 243 5.27 -9.56 -11.73
CA LEU A 243 4.81 -10.89 -11.31
C LEU A 243 3.52 -11.32 -12.01
N SER A 244 2.64 -10.38 -12.35
CA SER A 244 1.38 -10.67 -13.03
C SER A 244 1.56 -11.23 -14.43
N LYS A 245 2.69 -10.94 -15.09
CA LYS A 245 3.04 -11.57 -16.38
C LYS A 245 3.21 -13.09 -16.24
N SER A 246 3.65 -13.55 -15.08
CA SER A 246 3.80 -14.98 -14.77
C SER A 246 2.47 -15.64 -14.36
N PHE A 247 1.42 -14.87 -14.04
CA PHE A 247 0.13 -15.43 -13.59
C PHE A 247 -0.57 -16.25 -14.68
N LYS A 248 -0.25 -16.02 -15.96
CA LYS A 248 -0.76 -16.81 -17.09
C LYS A 248 -0.44 -18.30 -16.94
N TYR A 249 0.67 -18.65 -16.28
CA TYR A 249 1.11 -20.02 -16.06
C TYR A 249 0.52 -20.65 -14.80
N ILE A 250 0.13 -19.84 -13.81
CA ILE A 250 -0.43 -20.31 -12.52
C ILE A 250 -1.93 -20.59 -12.65
N LYS A 251 -2.63 -19.82 -13.49
CA LYS A 251 -4.04 -20.03 -13.78
C LYS A 251 -4.23 -21.13 -14.81
N ALA A 252 -3.87 -22.37 -14.45
CA ALA A 252 -4.21 -23.55 -15.22
C ALA A 252 -5.73 -23.74 -15.18
N ARG A 253 -6.39 -23.24 -16.24
CA ARG A 253 -7.79 -23.46 -16.68
C ARG A 253 -8.83 -23.73 -15.60
#